data_AF-A0A925RJA1-F1
#
_entry.id   AF-A0A925RJA1-F1
#
_cell.length_a   1.000
_cell.length_b   1.000
_cell.length_c   1.000
_cell.angle_alpha   90.00
_cell.angle_beta   90.00
_cell.angle_gamma   90.00
#
_symmetry.space_group_name_H-M   'P 1'
#
loop_
_entity.id
_entity.type
_entity.pdbx_description
1 polymer ?
#
loop_
_entity_poly.entity_id
_entity_poly.type
_entity_poly.pdbx_seq_one_letter_code
_entity_poly.pdbx_strand_id
1 'polypeptide(L)'
;MSVEYTNRRGRKHYLHEGKTKTGKPKYFFSMKTEGTLVNAIPDGYEIYEHPSAQVFLRKILSQIITPEEVAIVREGVKKAAKLDYFIVDVKDKQIVVYLCDQDVDTLMEFASFAHGKDSARAREALIQSLTYSPMMRFVLEDAQTRAFVVERWCFLGSVDDWIALDASADLKALVKKYGFHLGKESFYDLIP
;
A
#
# COMPACT_ATOMS: atom_id res chain seq x y z
N MET A 1 15.21 21.39 -13.40
CA MET A 1 14.25 20.31 -13.68
C MET A 1 13.35 20.22 -12.46
N SER A 2 12.04 20.24 -12.65
CA SER A 2 11.09 20.13 -11.54
C SER A 2 11.08 18.71 -10.97
N VAL A 3 10.64 18.55 -9.73
CA VAL A 3 10.40 17.23 -9.12
C VAL A 3 9.14 16.63 -9.74
N GLU A 4 9.28 15.42 -10.29
CA GLU A 4 8.23 14.67 -10.98
C GLU A 4 8.10 13.28 -10.36
N TYR A 5 6.88 12.72 -10.37
CA TYR A 5 6.62 11.37 -9.92
C TYR A 5 5.50 10.73 -10.74
N THR A 6 5.74 9.55 -11.30
CA THR A 6 4.70 8.76 -11.97
C THR A 6 4.22 7.68 -11.00
N ASN A 7 2.94 7.74 -10.62
CA ASN A 7 2.38 6.78 -9.68
C ASN A 7 2.15 5.40 -10.31
N ARG A 8 1.78 4.39 -9.50
CA ARG A 8 1.53 3.01 -9.97
C ARG A 8 0.45 2.91 -11.06
N ARG A 9 -0.43 3.90 -11.17
CA ARG A 9 -1.46 4.02 -12.22
C ARG A 9 -0.96 4.78 -13.46
N GLY A 10 0.34 4.97 -13.63
CA GLY A 10 0.92 5.65 -14.80
C GLY A 10 0.64 7.15 -14.88
N ARG A 11 0.07 7.77 -13.83
CA ARG A 11 -0.24 9.20 -13.83
C ARG A 11 0.96 10.00 -13.36
N LYS A 12 1.42 10.92 -14.20
CA LYS A 12 2.53 11.83 -13.90
C LYS A 12 2.06 13.00 -13.03
N HIS A 13 2.76 13.24 -11.94
CA HIS A 13 2.54 14.34 -11.00
C HIS A 13 3.79 15.21 -10.87
N TYR A 14 3.56 16.47 -10.54
CA TYR A 14 4.58 17.50 -10.35
C TYR A 14 4.48 18.05 -8.94
N LEU A 15 5.61 18.35 -8.30
CA LEU A 15 5.64 18.96 -6.98
C LEU A 15 5.47 20.48 -7.08
N HIS A 16 4.45 21.00 -6.39
CA HIS A 16 4.16 22.43 -6.30
C HIS A 16 4.44 22.96 -4.90
N GLU A 17 4.83 24.23 -4.84
CA GLU A 17 4.89 25.02 -3.63
C GLU A 17 3.78 26.08 -3.64
N GLY A 18 2.97 26.09 -2.59
CA GLY A 18 2.04 27.16 -2.26
C GLY A 18 2.36 27.75 -0.89
N LYS A 19 1.47 28.62 -0.41
CA LYS A 19 1.54 29.17 0.95
C LYS A 19 0.32 28.77 1.76
N THR A 20 0.54 28.44 3.02
CA THR A 20 -0.56 28.30 4.00
C THR A 20 -1.15 29.68 4.34
N LYS A 21 -2.28 29.71 5.05
CA LYS A 21 -2.89 30.96 5.55
C LYS A 21 -1.95 31.80 6.42
N THR A 22 -0.94 31.18 7.02
CA THR A 22 0.08 31.85 7.87
C THR A 22 1.37 32.18 7.10
N GLY A 23 1.39 32.02 5.77
CA GLY A 23 2.54 32.34 4.92
C GLY A 23 3.61 31.25 4.85
N LYS A 24 3.54 30.19 5.66
CA LYS A 24 4.47 29.05 5.61
C LYS A 24 4.35 28.29 4.29
N PRO A 25 5.45 27.73 3.73
CA PRO A 25 5.40 26.87 2.56
C PRO A 25 4.44 25.69 2.74
N LYS A 26 3.67 25.37 1.70
CA LYS A 26 2.82 24.19 1.60
C LYS A 26 3.15 23.47 0.31
N TYR A 27 3.61 22.22 0.43
CA TYR A 27 3.90 21.40 -0.74
C TYR A 27 2.74 20.46 -1.06
N PHE A 28 2.49 20.23 -2.36
CA PHE A 28 1.49 19.27 -2.82
C PHE A 28 1.81 18.77 -4.22
N PHE A 29 1.38 17.54 -4.54
CA PHE A 29 1.47 16.99 -5.88
C PHE A 29 0.22 17.32 -6.69
N SER A 30 0.40 17.61 -7.97
CA SER A 30 -0.67 17.83 -8.94
C SER A 30 -0.26 17.30 -10.31
N MET A 31 -1.22 16.86 -11.12
CA MET A 31 -0.97 16.45 -12.52
C MET A 31 -0.80 17.66 -13.45
N LYS A 32 -1.15 18.85 -12.98
CA LYS A 32 -1.00 20.12 -13.69
C LYS A 32 0.41 20.67 -13.56
N THR A 33 0.90 21.33 -14.60
CA THR A 33 2.21 22.00 -14.61
C THR A 33 2.10 23.48 -14.26
N GLU A 34 0.90 24.06 -14.28
CA GLU A 34 0.68 25.46 -13.91
C GLU A 34 0.87 25.68 -12.40
N GLY A 35 1.63 26.71 -12.04
CA GLY A 35 1.92 27.07 -10.64
C GLY A 35 3.40 27.21 -10.37
N THR A 36 3.78 27.21 -9.09
CA THR A 36 5.17 27.28 -8.65
C THR A 36 5.71 25.87 -8.46
N LEU A 37 6.40 25.37 -9.48
CA LEU A 37 7.06 24.07 -9.43
C LEU A 37 8.35 24.12 -8.61
N VAL A 38 8.60 23.06 -7.85
CA VAL A 38 9.81 22.92 -7.03
C VAL A 38 10.83 22.05 -7.75
N ASN A 39 12.10 22.43 -7.70
CA ASN A 39 13.20 21.73 -8.38
C ASN A 39 13.94 20.69 -7.51
N ALA A 40 13.61 20.61 -6.22
CA ALA A 40 14.20 19.65 -5.29
C ALA A 40 13.18 19.25 -4.20
N ILE A 41 13.34 18.06 -3.64
CA ILE A 41 12.60 17.64 -2.45
C ILE A 41 13.16 18.44 -1.25
N PRO A 42 12.31 19.13 -0.46
CA PRO A 42 12.76 19.82 0.74
C PRO A 42 13.39 18.86 1.77
N ASP A 43 14.39 19.34 2.52
CA ASP A 43 15.06 18.53 3.53
C ASP A 43 14.08 17.95 4.56
N GLY A 44 14.25 16.67 4.90
CA GLY A 44 13.38 15.96 5.84
C GLY A 44 12.04 15.53 5.26
N TYR A 45 11.84 15.63 3.95
CA TYR A 45 10.65 15.13 3.25
C TYR A 45 10.97 13.96 2.32
N GLU A 46 9.95 13.15 2.06
CA GLU A 46 9.96 12.06 1.09
C GLU A 46 8.68 12.08 0.24
N ILE A 47 8.77 11.51 -0.95
CA ILE A 47 7.59 11.22 -1.77
C ILE A 47 6.97 9.93 -1.26
N TYR A 48 5.67 9.95 -1.00
CA TYR A 48 4.92 8.80 -0.54
C TYR A 48 3.71 8.56 -1.46
N GLU A 49 3.58 7.33 -1.96
CA GLU A 49 2.42 6.90 -2.72
C GLU A 49 1.51 6.03 -1.86
N HIS A 50 0.35 6.55 -1.53
CA HIS A 50 -0.68 5.84 -0.78
C HIS A 50 -1.20 4.62 -1.57
N PRO A 51 -1.72 3.56 -0.92
CA PRO A 51 -2.35 2.43 -1.60
C PRO A 51 -3.45 2.79 -2.62
N SER A 52 -4.10 3.94 -2.46
CA SER A 52 -5.05 4.50 -3.44
C SER A 52 -4.41 5.15 -4.68
N ALA A 53 -3.08 5.04 -4.84
CA ALA A 53 -2.25 5.69 -5.84
C ALA A 53 -2.19 7.23 -5.74
N GLN A 54 -2.67 7.83 -4.64
CA GLN A 54 -2.48 9.24 -4.37
C GLN A 54 -1.05 9.52 -3.90
N VAL A 55 -0.44 10.58 -4.45
CA VAL A 55 0.95 10.94 -4.19
C VAL A 55 1.00 12.13 -3.24
N PHE A 56 1.85 12.03 -2.23
CA PHE A 56 2.03 13.06 -1.22
C PHE A 56 3.51 13.38 -1.07
N LEU A 57 3.80 14.64 -0.72
CA LEU A 57 5.05 14.97 -0.06
C LEU A 57 4.79 14.93 1.45
N ARG A 58 5.49 14.05 2.17
CA ARG A 58 5.36 13.92 3.63
C ARG A 58 6.71 14.04 4.31
N LYS A 59 6.72 14.29 5.61
CA LYS A 59 7.96 14.22 6.40
C LYS A 59 8.48 12.79 6.44
N ILE A 60 9.79 12.62 6.41
CA ILE A 60 10.44 11.34 6.64
C ILE A 60 10.03 10.86 8.04
N LEU A 61 9.38 9.71 8.08
CA LEU A 61 8.97 9.10 9.34
C LEU A 61 10.15 8.34 9.94
N SER A 62 10.35 8.48 11.25
CA SER A 62 11.22 7.57 11.99
C SER A 62 10.55 6.20 12.03
N GLN A 63 10.92 5.32 11.11
CA GLN A 63 10.32 3.99 11.02
C GLN A 63 10.94 3.07 12.07
N ILE A 64 10.11 2.58 12.99
CA ILE A 64 10.52 1.57 13.98
C ILE A 64 10.59 0.18 13.35
N ILE A 65 9.79 -0.07 12.31
CA ILE A 65 9.78 -1.28 11.50
C ILE A 65 11.01 -1.29 10.58
N THR A 66 11.72 -2.41 10.52
CA THR A 66 12.93 -2.52 9.70
C THR A 66 12.61 -2.95 8.26
N PRO A 67 13.47 -2.62 7.28
CA PRO A 67 13.31 -3.09 5.91
C PRO A 67 13.21 -4.61 5.79
N GLU A 68 13.93 -5.36 6.63
CA GLU A 68 13.91 -6.82 6.66
C GLU A 68 12.54 -7.37 7.08
N GLU A 69 11.86 -6.73 8.03
CA GLU A 69 10.52 -7.12 8.47
C GLU A 69 9.48 -6.88 7.39
N VAL A 70 9.59 -5.75 6.67
CA VAL A 70 8.76 -5.48 5.49
C VAL A 70 8.99 -6.53 4.41
N ALA A 71 10.25 -6.94 4.19
CA ALA A 71 10.58 -7.98 3.23
C ALA A 71 10.03 -9.35 3.64
N ILE A 72 10.07 -9.70 4.93
CA ILE A 72 9.47 -10.93 5.47
C ILE A 72 7.98 -10.98 5.14
N VAL A 73 7.24 -9.90 5.42
CA VAL A 73 5.80 -9.85 5.14
C VAL A 73 5.56 -9.91 3.63
N ARG A 74 6.26 -9.10 2.83
CA ARG A 74 6.06 -9.02 1.38
C ARG A 74 6.31 -10.36 0.68
N GLU A 75 7.47 -10.97 0.92
CA GLU A 75 7.84 -12.23 0.28
C GLU A 75 7.05 -13.40 0.84
N GLY A 76 6.76 -13.40 2.14
CA GLY A 76 5.95 -14.43 2.79
C GLY A 76 4.52 -14.44 2.27
N VAL A 77 3.88 -13.27 2.13
CA VAL A 77 2.55 -13.14 1.52
C VAL A 77 2.57 -13.58 0.06
N LYS A 78 3.53 -13.07 -0.74
CA LYS A 78 3.67 -13.47 -2.15
C LYS A 78 3.76 -14.98 -2.32
N LYS A 79 4.58 -15.63 -1.50
CA LYS A 79 4.79 -17.08 -1.54
C LYS A 79 3.60 -17.89 -1.01
N ALA A 80 2.98 -17.46 0.10
CA ALA A 80 1.92 -18.21 0.77
C ALA A 80 0.55 -18.06 0.09
N ALA A 81 0.22 -16.84 -0.35
CA ALA A 81 -1.05 -16.52 -0.98
C ALA A 81 -1.04 -16.71 -2.50
N LYS A 82 0.16 -16.75 -3.14
CA LYS A 82 0.33 -16.79 -4.60
C LYS A 82 -0.39 -15.62 -5.31
N LEU A 83 -0.30 -14.43 -4.73
CA LEU A 83 -0.94 -13.22 -5.24
C LEU A 83 0.08 -12.36 -6.02
N ASP A 84 -0.30 -11.93 -7.21
CA ASP A 84 0.52 -11.05 -8.06
C ASP A 84 0.25 -9.56 -7.81
N TYR A 85 -0.97 -9.22 -7.37
CA TYR A 85 -1.42 -7.83 -7.19
C TYR A 85 -1.78 -7.56 -5.74
N PHE A 86 -0.80 -7.06 -4.98
CA PHE A 86 -0.99 -6.63 -3.60
C PHE A 86 -0.02 -5.50 -3.28
N ILE A 87 -0.30 -4.77 -2.20
CA ILE A 87 0.55 -3.68 -1.70
C ILE A 87 0.93 -4.00 -0.26
N VAL A 88 2.21 -3.80 0.07
CA VAL A 88 2.67 -3.76 1.46
C VAL A 88 3.12 -2.35 1.75
N ASP A 89 2.48 -1.73 2.75
CA ASP A 89 2.74 -0.38 3.21
C ASP A 89 3.11 -0.39 4.70
N VAL A 90 3.93 0.58 5.11
CA VAL A 90 4.33 0.76 6.51
C VAL A 90 3.74 2.05 7.01
N LYS A 91 2.98 1.96 8.10
CA LYS A 91 2.41 3.11 8.79
C LYS A 91 2.83 3.01 10.25
N ASP A 92 3.68 3.92 10.72
CA ASP A 92 4.14 3.92 12.12
C ASP A 92 4.72 2.54 12.54
N LYS A 93 4.06 1.85 13.48
CA LYS A 93 4.46 0.53 14.00
C LYS A 93 3.80 -0.66 13.30
N GLN A 94 3.10 -0.46 12.18
CA GLN A 94 2.35 -1.53 11.50
C GLN A 94 2.78 -1.71 10.04
N ILE A 95 2.88 -2.97 9.64
CA ILE A 95 3.01 -3.41 8.25
C ILE A 95 1.62 -3.84 7.78
N VAL A 96 1.07 -3.16 6.78
CA VAL A 96 -0.29 -3.40 6.28
C VAL A 96 -0.24 -4.00 4.89
N VAL A 97 -0.96 -5.11 4.70
CA VAL A 97 -1.13 -5.81 3.44
C VAL A 97 -2.49 -5.43 2.85
N TYR A 98 -2.46 -4.86 1.65
CA TYR A 98 -3.65 -4.53 0.88
C TYR A 98 -3.79 -5.48 -0.30
N LEU A 99 -4.99 -6.00 -0.52
CA LEU A 99 -5.31 -6.84 -1.68
C LEU A 99 -6.14 -6.07 -2.69
N CYS A 100 -6.07 -6.51 -3.95
CA CYS A 100 -6.93 -6.02 -5.00
C CYS A 100 -8.40 -6.32 -4.68
N ASP A 101 -9.28 -5.33 -4.87
CA ASP A 101 -10.72 -5.49 -4.62
C ASP A 101 -11.43 -6.23 -5.76
N GLN A 102 -10.81 -6.24 -6.94
CA GLN A 102 -11.41 -6.80 -8.15
C GLN A 102 -10.92 -8.20 -8.47
N ASP A 103 -11.77 -8.95 -9.18
CA ASP A 103 -11.38 -10.15 -9.90
C ASP A 103 -10.47 -9.76 -11.09
N VAL A 104 -9.19 -10.05 -10.92
CA VAL A 104 -8.13 -9.66 -11.86
C VAL A 104 -8.28 -10.38 -13.20
N ASP A 105 -8.71 -11.65 -13.19
CA ASP A 105 -8.84 -12.46 -14.41
C ASP A 105 -9.99 -11.92 -15.26
N THR A 106 -11.13 -11.68 -14.63
CA THR A 106 -12.30 -11.06 -15.28
C THR A 106 -11.97 -9.67 -15.83
N LEU A 107 -11.28 -8.82 -15.05
CA LEU A 107 -10.84 -7.51 -15.55
C LEU A 107 -9.86 -7.62 -16.72
N MET A 108 -8.97 -8.62 -16.70
CA MET A 108 -8.00 -8.85 -17.77
C MET A 108 -8.69 -9.27 -19.07
N GLU A 109 -9.73 -10.09 -19.00
CA GLU A 109 -10.57 -10.44 -20.15
C GLU A 109 -11.23 -9.19 -20.76
N PHE A 110 -11.83 -8.34 -19.93
CA PHE A 110 -12.43 -7.08 -20.39
C PHE A 110 -11.40 -6.13 -21.01
N ALA A 111 -10.24 -5.95 -20.38
CA ALA A 111 -9.18 -5.10 -20.91
C ALA A 111 -8.65 -5.62 -22.26
N SER A 112 -8.48 -6.93 -22.39
CA SER A 112 -8.04 -7.58 -23.63
C SER A 112 -9.08 -7.42 -24.74
N PHE A 113 -10.37 -7.53 -24.41
CA PHE A 113 -11.45 -7.27 -25.37
C PHE A 113 -11.43 -5.83 -25.89
N ALA A 114 -11.28 -4.85 -24.99
CA ALA A 114 -11.29 -3.42 -25.35
C ALA A 114 -10.05 -2.96 -26.14
N HIS A 115 -8.88 -3.55 -25.86
CA HIS A 115 -7.59 -3.14 -26.45
C HIS A 115 -7.06 -4.10 -27.54
N GLY A 116 -7.79 -5.18 -27.85
CA GLY A 116 -7.40 -6.17 -28.85
C GLY A 116 -6.18 -7.00 -28.42
N LYS A 117 -5.37 -7.47 -29.37
CA LYS A 117 -4.18 -8.31 -29.10
C LYS A 117 -3.00 -7.56 -28.47
N ASP A 118 -3.16 -6.27 -28.15
CA ASP A 118 -2.12 -5.49 -27.48
C ASP A 118 -2.11 -5.80 -25.97
N SER A 119 -1.39 -6.85 -25.62
CA SER A 119 -1.29 -7.33 -24.24
C SER A 119 -0.63 -6.32 -23.29
N ALA A 120 0.21 -5.41 -23.81
CA ALA A 120 0.82 -4.37 -23.00
C ALA A 120 -0.20 -3.30 -22.61
N ARG A 121 -1.01 -2.82 -23.56
CA ARG A 121 -2.10 -1.86 -23.28
C ARG A 121 -3.18 -2.46 -22.40
N ALA A 122 -3.56 -3.71 -22.62
CA ALA A 122 -4.52 -4.41 -21.76
C ALA A 122 -4.01 -4.51 -20.31
N ARG A 123 -2.72 -4.84 -20.13
CA ARG A 123 -2.08 -4.89 -18.80
C ARG A 123 -2.00 -3.51 -18.15
N GLU A 124 -1.67 -2.47 -18.91
CA GLU A 124 -1.66 -1.11 -18.39
C GLU A 124 -3.06 -0.67 -17.94
N ALA A 125 -4.09 -0.91 -18.76
CA ALA A 125 -5.47 -0.61 -18.41
C ALA A 125 -5.95 -1.35 -17.16
N LEU A 126 -5.56 -2.62 -16.98
CA LEU A 126 -5.78 -3.37 -15.74
C LEU A 126 -5.14 -2.63 -14.55
N ILE A 127 -3.83 -2.38 -14.59
CA ILE A 127 -3.11 -1.77 -13.46
C ILE A 127 -3.70 -0.40 -13.09
N GLN A 128 -4.17 0.36 -14.07
CA GLN A 128 -4.80 1.66 -13.86
C GLN A 128 -6.16 1.58 -13.16
N SER A 129 -6.89 0.46 -13.29
CA SER A 129 -8.22 0.27 -12.71
C SER A 129 -8.20 -0.35 -11.32
N LEU A 130 -7.13 -1.05 -10.93
CA LEU A 130 -7.06 -1.75 -9.64
C LEU A 130 -7.21 -0.78 -8.45
N THR A 131 -8.08 -1.14 -7.52
CA THR A 131 -8.16 -0.55 -6.17
C THR A 131 -7.76 -1.59 -5.14
N TYR A 132 -7.40 -1.11 -3.95
CA TYR A 132 -6.82 -1.95 -2.92
C TYR A 132 -7.42 -1.63 -1.55
N SER A 133 -7.93 -2.65 -0.87
CA SER A 133 -8.43 -2.57 0.50
C SER A 133 -7.46 -3.23 1.49
N PRO A 134 -7.36 -2.72 2.72
CA PRO A 134 -6.58 -3.36 3.77
C PRO A 134 -7.20 -4.71 4.11
N MET A 135 -6.37 -5.75 4.17
CA MET A 135 -6.83 -7.09 4.55
C MET A 135 -6.19 -7.55 5.85
N MET A 136 -4.87 -7.41 5.98
CA MET A 136 -4.13 -7.91 7.13
C MET A 136 -3.08 -6.90 7.56
N ARG A 137 -2.81 -6.80 8.87
CA ARG A 137 -1.67 -6.04 9.37
C ARG A 137 -0.88 -6.80 10.42
N PHE A 138 0.39 -6.48 10.51
CA PHE A 138 1.31 -6.94 11.54
C PHE A 138 1.74 -5.72 12.35
N VAL A 139 1.31 -5.63 13.60
CA VAL A 139 1.54 -4.49 14.48
C VAL A 139 2.65 -4.86 15.45
N LEU A 140 3.75 -4.11 15.42
CA LEU A 140 4.79 -4.23 16.45
C LEU A 140 4.22 -3.69 17.77
N GLU A 141 4.00 -4.57 18.73
CA GLU A 141 3.51 -4.17 20.06
C GLU A 141 4.62 -3.90 21.05
N ASP A 142 5.68 -4.72 21.00
CA ASP A 142 6.83 -4.59 21.88
C ASP A 142 8.12 -4.50 21.08
N ALA A 143 8.74 -3.32 21.12
CA ALA A 143 9.99 -3.06 20.42
C ALA A 143 11.21 -3.78 21.02
N GLN A 144 11.16 -4.19 22.29
CA GLN A 144 12.27 -4.87 22.98
C GLN A 144 12.29 -6.36 22.64
N THR A 145 11.16 -7.03 22.79
CA THR A 145 11.02 -8.46 22.44
C THR A 145 10.80 -8.70 20.96
N ARG A 146 10.49 -7.62 20.22
CA ARG A 146 10.10 -7.66 18.81
C ARG A 146 8.84 -8.48 18.54
N ALA A 147 7.91 -8.47 19.50
CA ALA A 147 6.62 -9.14 19.37
C ALA A 147 5.68 -8.37 18.43
N PHE A 148 5.11 -9.11 17.48
CA PHE A 148 4.09 -8.64 16.56
C PHE A 148 2.75 -9.27 16.88
N VAL A 149 1.68 -8.48 16.81
CA VAL A 149 0.31 -8.97 16.71
C VAL A 149 -0.09 -8.99 15.25
N VAL A 150 -0.71 -10.09 14.82
CA VAL A 150 -1.33 -10.19 13.51
C VAL A 150 -2.82 -9.95 13.64
N GLU A 151 -3.34 -9.08 12.78
CA GLU A 151 -4.73 -8.69 12.79
C GLU A 151 -5.32 -8.75 11.37
N ARG A 152 -6.61 -9.06 11.28
CA ARG A 152 -7.36 -9.00 10.03
C ARG A 152 -8.38 -7.88 10.05
N TRP A 153 -8.72 -7.37 8.87
CA TRP A 153 -9.79 -6.39 8.72
C TRP A 153 -11.16 -7.00 9.04
N CYS A 154 -12.02 -6.23 9.73
CA CYS A 154 -13.42 -6.56 9.98
C CYS A 154 -14.30 -5.93 8.89
N PHE A 155 -15.11 -6.74 8.22
CA PHE A 155 -16.03 -6.29 7.15
C PHE A 155 -17.46 -6.06 7.65
N LEU A 156 -17.68 -6.09 8.97
CA LEU A 156 -19.00 -5.82 9.53
C LEU A 156 -19.21 -4.30 9.51
N GLY A 157 -20.11 -3.81 8.66
CA GLY A 157 -20.32 -2.38 8.37
C GLY A 157 -20.75 -1.48 9.55
N SER A 158 -20.88 -2.02 10.76
CA SER A 158 -21.03 -1.24 11.99
C SER A 158 -19.70 -0.92 12.70
N VAL A 159 -18.60 -1.58 12.31
CA VAL A 159 -17.26 -1.46 12.94
C VAL A 159 -16.16 -1.64 11.87
N ASP A 160 -15.60 -0.53 11.39
CA ASP A 160 -14.37 -0.52 10.57
C ASP A 160 -13.14 -0.68 11.49
N ASP A 161 -12.92 -1.90 11.98
CA ASP A 161 -11.82 -2.17 12.91
C ASP A 161 -11.06 -3.45 12.58
N TRP A 162 -9.98 -3.66 13.31
CA TRP A 162 -9.09 -4.81 13.17
C TRP A 162 -9.37 -5.83 14.27
N ILE A 163 -9.34 -7.10 13.89
CA ILE A 163 -9.51 -8.23 14.81
C ILE A 163 -8.14 -8.88 14.99
N ALA A 164 -7.63 -8.86 16.22
CA ALA A 164 -6.41 -9.57 16.59
C ALA A 164 -6.61 -11.09 16.52
N LEU A 165 -5.62 -11.78 15.95
CA LEU A 165 -5.66 -13.22 15.70
C LEU A 165 -4.57 -14.01 16.45
N ASP A 166 -3.40 -13.41 16.67
CA ASP A 166 -2.26 -14.05 17.32
C ASP A 166 -1.18 -13.01 17.67
N ALA A 167 -0.23 -13.41 18.50
CA ALA A 167 0.95 -12.62 18.83
C ALA A 167 2.21 -13.50 18.88
N SER A 168 3.31 -13.04 18.29
CA SER A 168 4.60 -13.74 18.35
C SER A 168 5.77 -12.83 18.02
N ALA A 169 6.94 -13.12 18.59
CA ALA A 169 8.22 -12.53 18.16
C ALA A 169 8.75 -13.16 16.86
N ASP A 170 8.19 -14.28 16.40
CA ASP A 170 8.51 -14.87 15.10
C ASP A 170 7.54 -14.36 14.02
N LEU A 171 7.86 -13.20 13.45
CA LEU A 171 7.10 -12.61 12.34
C LEU A 171 6.98 -13.55 11.14
N LYS A 172 7.99 -14.39 10.85
CA LYS A 172 7.93 -15.34 9.73
C LYS A 172 6.90 -16.41 9.97
N ALA A 173 6.79 -16.92 11.21
CA ALA A 173 5.77 -17.87 11.59
C ALA A 173 4.36 -17.28 11.46
N LEU A 174 4.15 -16.03 11.90
CA LEU A 174 2.87 -15.34 11.73
C LEU A 174 2.51 -15.18 10.26
N VAL A 175 3.42 -14.69 9.43
CA VAL A 175 3.19 -14.51 7.98
C VAL A 175 2.89 -15.85 7.30
N LYS A 176 3.60 -16.93 7.66
CA LYS A 176 3.36 -18.26 7.10
C LYS A 176 1.98 -18.80 7.49
N LYS A 177 1.59 -18.65 8.76
CA LYS A 177 0.32 -19.14 9.30
C LYS A 177 -0.87 -18.37 8.72
N TYR A 178 -0.82 -17.04 8.78
CA TYR A 178 -1.96 -16.18 8.45
C TYR A 178 -1.96 -15.69 7.01
N GLY A 179 -0.79 -15.41 6.43
CA GLY A 179 -0.67 -14.93 5.06
C GLY A 179 -1.19 -15.93 4.01
N PHE A 180 -1.23 -17.22 4.34
CA PHE A 180 -1.85 -18.24 3.47
C PHE A 180 -3.34 -17.97 3.19
N HIS A 181 -4.05 -17.35 4.13
CA HIS A 181 -5.50 -17.15 4.01
C HIS A 181 -5.86 -15.93 3.12
N LEU A 182 -4.91 -15.03 2.87
CA LEU A 182 -5.14 -13.85 2.03
C LEU A 182 -5.67 -14.25 0.64
N GLY A 183 -6.78 -13.63 0.23
CA GLY A 183 -7.45 -13.90 -1.04
C GLY A 183 -8.24 -15.21 -1.10
N LYS A 184 -8.54 -15.84 0.05
CA LYS A 184 -9.30 -17.10 0.13
C LYS A 184 -10.47 -16.98 1.11
N GLU A 185 -11.52 -17.76 0.89
CA GLU A 185 -12.69 -17.83 1.79
C GLU A 185 -12.31 -18.09 3.26
N SER A 186 -11.32 -18.97 3.49
CA SER A 186 -10.81 -19.28 4.82
C SER A 186 -10.29 -18.07 5.62
N PHE A 187 -10.09 -16.91 4.98
CA PHE A 187 -9.76 -15.66 5.66
C PHE A 187 -10.87 -15.19 6.59
N TYR A 188 -12.13 -15.35 6.17
CA TYR A 188 -13.28 -14.88 6.92
C TYR A 188 -13.58 -15.75 8.15
N ASP A 189 -13.08 -16.99 8.14
CA ASP A 189 -13.19 -17.95 9.25
C ASP A 189 -12.14 -17.72 10.35
N LEU A 190 -11.17 -16.84 10.14
CA LEU A 190 -10.13 -16.54 11.13
C LEU A 190 -10.77 -15.87 12.36
N ILE A 191 -10.61 -16.48 13.52
CA ILE A 191 -11.06 -15.97 14.82
C ILE A 191 -9.87 -15.91 15.78
N PRO A 192 -9.95 -15.08 16.85
CA PRO A 192 -8.91 -14.99 17.88
C PRO A 192 -8.63 -16.33 18.59
#